data_AF-A0A7X3XF49-F1
#
_entry.id   AF-A0A7X3XF49-F1
#
_cell.length_a   1.000
_cell.length_b   1.000
_cell.length_c   1.000
_cell.angle_alpha   90.00
_cell.angle_beta   90.00
_cell.angle_gamma   90.00
#
_symmetry.space_group_name_H-M   'P 1'
#
loop_
_entity.id
_entity.type
_entity.pdbx_description
1 polymer ?
#
loop_
_entity_poly.entity_id
_entity_poly.type
_entity_poly.pdbx_seq_one_letter_code
_entity_poly.pdbx_strand_id
1 'polypeptide(L)'
;MAVGNPADSWGASKNDLFHLGRVATPEEIQAWDIDVAPDGEGLPDGRGTVAEGTRIYAEHCAGCHGATGVEGPNPKLVGGQGTLASARPVKTVGSYWPYATTLFDYIYRAMPFVAPQSLTPDQVYAVTAWILFQNGLLDKAVVLDRETLPNVRMLHRTGFVPDPRPDVNRPGSGTTHVSSLGEIEFPTSGSPEAQQPFLQGVLLLHNFEYDDAQAAFQRAQELDPGFAMAYWGEAMTMTHPLWGQQDVQQASEVLQRLAPTPNRRVAAAPTERERGYLRAVEALYGDGDKPQRDRAYMTAMQALARQFPDDDNAQTFYALSILGSAQGKRVEKLYLEAASIARAVFKRNPRHPGAVHYLIHALDDPSHAQDALEAARIYADLAPAAPHARHMPSHIFMALGLWDDVIQANERSWAASEERRVRKGLGVAERSYHVAHWLMYALLQQGRVEEAKPFLRMVEEDAEAVKSRVVERYRAAMRATYIIETEEWYVTGFDRDRSTVPASAAMSELFAIGLSAFKTGNGEVADRVLAQFRQSDQAKNATQGRPVKVMKNQLAALKLFVEERVAEGVTLLRETAAVEDAMPFTAGPVFPVKPTHELLGEVLLSLGNLDEARREFALALKRTPNRALSLEGLQ
;
A
#
# COMPACT_ATOMS: atom_id res chain seq x y z
N MET A 1 36.65 26.99 22.48
CA MET A 1 37.40 26.43 21.34
C MET A 1 36.85 25.03 21.09
N ALA A 2 36.53 24.74 19.82
CA ALA A 2 35.95 23.52 19.22
C ALA A 2 36.00 22.23 20.08
N VAL A 3 34.89 21.55 20.38
CA VAL A 3 34.05 20.66 19.52
C VAL A 3 34.89 19.70 18.68
N GLY A 4 35.10 18.49 19.20
CA GLY A 4 35.36 17.27 18.41
C GLY A 4 34.06 16.46 18.35
N ASN A 5 33.62 16.16 17.12
CA ASN A 5 32.37 15.49 16.78
C ASN A 5 32.47 13.96 17.04
N PRO A 6 31.53 13.29 17.72
CA PRO A 6 31.55 11.82 17.87
C PRO A 6 30.96 11.07 16.66
N ALA A 7 30.95 11.69 15.47
CA ALA A 7 30.48 11.07 14.23
C ALA A 7 31.42 10.00 13.64
N ASP A 8 32.56 9.71 14.28
CA ASP A 8 33.57 8.78 13.74
C ASP A 8 33.45 7.32 14.23
N SER A 9 32.31 6.91 14.84
CA SER A 9 32.15 5.54 15.37
C SER A 9 31.12 4.64 14.66
N TRP A 10 30.46 5.10 13.60
CA TRP A 10 29.50 4.29 12.82
C TRP A 10 30.13 3.64 11.57
N GLY A 11 31.32 3.06 11.74
CA GLY A 11 32.12 2.51 10.63
C GLY A 11 32.40 1.02 10.67
N ALA A 12 31.72 0.22 11.50
CA ALA A 12 31.87 -1.24 11.51
C ALA A 12 30.59 -1.91 10.96
N SER A 13 30.63 -2.34 9.71
CA SER A 13 29.53 -3.03 9.03
C SER A 13 29.24 -4.41 9.66
N LYS A 14 27.98 -4.85 9.63
CA LYS A 14 27.49 -6.20 10.02
C LYS A 14 28.15 -7.40 9.28
N ASN A 15 29.21 -7.18 8.48
CA ASN A 15 29.95 -8.24 7.78
C ASN A 15 30.98 -8.98 8.65
N ASP A 16 31.28 -8.50 9.86
CA ASP A 16 32.30 -9.12 10.73
C ASP A 16 31.88 -10.44 11.39
N LEU A 17 30.60 -10.83 11.31
CA LEU A 17 30.13 -12.10 11.87
C LEU A 17 30.42 -13.33 10.98
N PHE A 18 30.64 -13.13 9.67
CA PHE A 18 30.86 -14.23 8.72
C PHE A 18 32.04 -14.04 7.76
N HIS A 19 32.70 -12.88 7.74
CA HIS A 19 33.81 -12.55 6.82
C HIS A 19 33.50 -12.78 5.32
N LEU A 20 32.23 -12.69 4.91
CA LEU A 20 31.83 -12.82 3.50
C LEU A 20 31.74 -11.45 2.85
N GLY A 21 32.81 -11.07 2.15
CA GLY A 21 32.88 -9.86 1.34
C GLY A 21 32.94 -8.55 2.14
N ARG A 22 32.92 -7.44 1.41
CA ARG A 22 32.80 -6.08 1.95
C ARG A 22 31.67 -5.37 1.22
N VAL A 23 31.09 -4.35 1.85
CA VAL A 23 30.15 -3.47 1.16
C VAL A 23 30.87 -2.88 -0.07
N ALA A 24 30.21 -2.94 -1.22
CA ALA A 24 30.72 -2.32 -2.44
C ALA A 24 30.80 -0.80 -2.21
N THR A 25 31.93 -0.18 -2.57
CA THR A 25 32.05 1.26 -2.43
C THR A 25 31.14 1.96 -3.44
N PRO A 26 30.72 3.21 -3.19
CA PRO A 26 29.99 3.99 -4.18
C PRO A 26 30.69 4.02 -5.55
N GLU A 27 32.02 4.07 -5.56
CA GLU A 27 32.83 4.04 -6.78
C GLU A 27 32.73 2.69 -7.51
N GLU A 28 32.67 1.59 -6.77
CA GLU A 28 32.45 0.27 -7.37
C GLU A 28 31.04 0.14 -7.94
N ILE A 29 30.01 0.58 -7.21
CA ILE A 29 28.64 0.56 -7.71
C ILE A 29 28.54 1.41 -8.98
N GLN A 30 29.10 2.62 -8.97
CA GLN A 30 29.12 3.51 -10.13
C GLN A 30 29.90 2.92 -11.32
N ALA A 31 30.93 2.12 -11.08
CA ALA A 31 31.67 1.43 -12.14
C ALA A 31 30.85 0.32 -12.81
N TRP A 32 29.85 -0.24 -12.12
CA TRP A 32 28.98 -1.30 -12.66
C TRP A 32 27.62 -0.77 -13.14
N ASP A 33 27.16 0.37 -12.63
CA ASP A 33 25.88 1.01 -12.99
C ASP A 33 26.00 1.85 -14.26
N ILE A 34 26.20 1.17 -15.38
CA ILE A 34 26.38 1.74 -16.72
C ILE A 34 25.25 1.34 -17.69
N ASP A 35 24.12 0.91 -17.14
CA ASP A 35 22.97 0.44 -17.90
C ASP A 35 22.29 1.62 -18.64
N VAL A 36 21.91 1.38 -19.90
CA VAL A 36 21.18 2.37 -20.71
C VAL A 36 19.74 1.91 -20.95
N ALA A 37 18.80 2.72 -20.51
CA ALA A 37 17.36 2.46 -20.63
C ALA A 37 16.82 2.71 -22.05
N PRO A 38 15.64 2.15 -22.40
CA PRO A 38 15.01 2.34 -23.71
C PRO A 38 14.78 3.79 -24.14
N ASP A 39 14.56 4.71 -23.19
CA ASP A 39 14.36 6.13 -23.43
C ASP A 39 15.67 6.94 -23.53
N GLY A 40 16.82 6.33 -23.27
CA GLY A 40 18.14 6.95 -23.30
C GLY A 40 18.67 7.41 -21.94
N GLU A 41 17.93 7.17 -20.84
CA GLU A 41 18.51 7.33 -19.50
C GLU A 41 19.75 6.43 -19.35
N GLY A 42 20.82 6.96 -18.74
CA GLY A 42 22.11 6.27 -18.59
C GLY A 42 23.09 6.46 -19.76
N LEU A 43 22.70 7.09 -20.88
CA LEU A 43 23.62 7.33 -22.00
C LEU A 43 24.81 8.22 -21.58
N PRO A 44 26.06 7.77 -21.77
CA PRO A 44 27.23 8.59 -21.49
C PRO A 44 27.40 9.71 -22.53
N ASP A 45 28.12 10.76 -22.14
CA ASP A 45 28.55 11.78 -23.08
C ASP A 45 29.50 11.17 -24.11
N GLY A 46 29.28 11.53 -25.38
CA GLY A 46 30.06 11.05 -26.51
C GLY A 46 29.30 11.23 -27.82
N ARG A 47 29.97 10.95 -28.92
CA ARG A 47 29.38 10.99 -30.25
C ARG A 47 30.08 10.08 -31.25
N GLY A 48 29.37 9.69 -32.30
CA GLY A 48 29.96 8.91 -33.38
C GLY A 48 29.20 8.97 -34.68
N THR A 49 29.94 8.83 -35.78
CA THR A 49 29.42 8.84 -37.14
C THR A 49 29.51 7.46 -37.79
N VAL A 50 28.74 7.26 -38.87
CA VAL A 50 28.82 6.04 -39.70
C VAL A 50 30.24 5.80 -40.24
N ALA A 51 30.97 6.86 -40.58
CA ALA A 51 32.31 6.77 -41.14
C ALA A 51 33.33 6.25 -40.10
N GLU A 52 33.25 6.77 -38.87
CA GLU A 52 34.06 6.28 -37.74
C GLU A 52 33.67 4.83 -37.40
N GLY A 53 32.36 4.56 -37.35
CA GLY A 53 31.82 3.24 -37.03
C GLY A 53 32.25 2.16 -38.00
N THR A 54 32.41 2.49 -39.28
CA THR A 54 32.91 1.54 -40.30
C THR A 54 34.29 0.98 -39.91
N ARG A 55 35.18 1.85 -39.42
CA ARG A 55 36.54 1.45 -39.03
C ARG A 55 36.53 0.63 -37.76
N ILE A 56 35.84 1.12 -36.73
CA ILE A 56 35.71 0.42 -35.44
C ILE A 56 35.06 -0.96 -35.63
N TYR A 57 34.03 -1.06 -36.47
CA TYR A 57 33.39 -2.32 -36.79
C TYR A 57 34.34 -3.32 -37.46
N ALA A 58 35.11 -2.86 -38.46
CA ALA A 58 36.07 -3.71 -39.17
C ALA A 58 37.16 -4.25 -38.23
N GLU A 59 37.61 -3.41 -37.29
CA GLU A 59 38.67 -3.76 -36.33
C GLU A 59 38.17 -4.69 -35.22
N HIS A 60 36.95 -4.46 -34.69
CA HIS A 60 36.51 -5.11 -33.45
C HIS A 60 35.34 -6.09 -33.60
N CYS A 61 34.55 -6.01 -34.68
CA CYS A 61 33.29 -6.78 -34.82
C CYS A 61 33.30 -7.75 -36.01
N ALA A 62 33.95 -7.38 -37.11
CA ALA A 62 33.87 -8.10 -38.38
C ALA A 62 34.42 -9.54 -38.31
N GLY A 63 35.37 -9.82 -37.42
CA GLY A 63 35.91 -11.18 -37.23
C GLY A 63 34.87 -12.20 -36.77
N CYS A 64 33.79 -11.74 -36.13
CA CYS A 64 32.68 -12.59 -35.67
C CYS A 64 31.46 -12.47 -36.58
N HIS A 65 31.12 -11.25 -37.01
CA HIS A 65 29.86 -10.96 -37.69
C HIS A 65 29.98 -10.85 -39.22
N GLY A 66 31.20 -10.91 -39.76
CA GLY A 66 31.50 -10.70 -41.17
C GLY A 66 31.69 -9.22 -41.51
N ALA A 67 32.26 -8.94 -42.69
CA ALA A 67 32.60 -7.58 -43.12
C ALA A 67 31.37 -6.68 -43.32
N THR A 68 30.22 -7.25 -43.68
CA THR A 68 28.96 -6.53 -43.86
C THR A 68 27.95 -6.79 -42.74
N GLY A 69 28.30 -7.61 -41.75
CA GLY A 69 27.40 -8.04 -40.69
C GLY A 69 26.38 -9.10 -41.11
N VAL A 70 26.59 -9.76 -42.26
CA VAL A 70 25.66 -10.76 -42.84
C VAL A 70 26.30 -12.15 -42.91
N GLU A 71 27.64 -12.25 -42.88
CA GLU A 71 28.39 -13.45 -43.27
C GLU A 71 28.58 -14.46 -42.14
N GLY A 72 28.78 -14.02 -40.88
CA GLY A 72 29.05 -14.90 -39.74
C GLY A 72 30.53 -15.26 -39.55
N PRO A 73 30.89 -16.15 -38.59
CA PRO A 73 30.11 -17.30 -38.11
C PRO A 73 29.09 -17.01 -36.99
N ASN A 74 29.13 -15.83 -36.36
CA ASN A 74 28.21 -15.44 -35.29
C ASN A 74 26.92 -14.79 -35.83
N PRO A 75 25.93 -14.46 -34.98
CA PRO A 75 24.63 -13.95 -35.45
C PRO A 75 24.74 -12.75 -36.40
N LYS A 76 23.88 -12.72 -37.42
CA LYS A 76 23.83 -11.62 -38.39
C LYS A 76 23.30 -10.35 -37.74
N LEU A 77 23.94 -9.22 -38.01
CA LEU A 77 23.56 -7.91 -37.50
C LEU A 77 22.71 -7.12 -38.50
N VAL A 78 22.84 -7.44 -39.80
CA VAL A 78 22.20 -6.71 -40.89
C VAL A 78 21.19 -7.59 -41.64
N GLY A 79 20.04 -7.02 -42.00
CA GLY A 79 19.02 -7.66 -42.85
C GLY A 79 17.85 -8.28 -42.10
N GLY A 80 17.07 -9.15 -42.74
CA GLY A 80 15.95 -9.86 -42.10
C GLY A 80 14.64 -9.07 -41.97
N GLN A 81 14.57 -7.84 -42.49
CA GLN A 81 13.34 -7.04 -42.54
C GLN A 81 12.21 -7.83 -43.21
N GLY A 82 11.02 -7.81 -42.62
CA GLY A 82 9.86 -8.54 -43.12
C GLY A 82 9.89 -10.06 -42.91
N THR A 83 10.98 -10.64 -42.38
CA THR A 83 11.09 -12.10 -42.21
C THR A 83 10.51 -12.63 -40.90
N LEU A 84 10.18 -11.76 -39.93
CA LEU A 84 9.78 -12.18 -38.58
C LEU A 84 8.50 -13.04 -38.54
N ALA A 85 7.59 -12.88 -39.50
CA ALA A 85 6.38 -13.68 -39.63
C ALA A 85 6.57 -14.96 -40.47
N SER A 86 7.77 -15.19 -41.02
CA SER A 86 8.05 -16.38 -41.83
C SER A 86 8.36 -17.60 -40.95
N ALA A 87 8.31 -18.79 -41.55
CA ALA A 87 8.69 -20.04 -40.88
C ALA A 87 10.19 -20.09 -40.47
N ARG A 88 11.01 -19.17 -40.99
CA ARG A 88 12.45 -19.07 -40.69
C ARG A 88 12.82 -17.60 -40.46
N PRO A 89 12.41 -17.00 -39.32
CA PRO A 89 12.64 -15.59 -39.06
C PRO A 89 14.14 -15.32 -38.88
N VAL A 90 14.63 -14.27 -39.54
CA VAL A 90 16.01 -13.81 -39.42
C VAL A 90 16.01 -12.63 -38.46
N LYS A 91 16.40 -12.87 -37.20
CA LYS A 91 16.46 -11.86 -36.14
C LYS A 91 17.81 -11.13 -36.16
N THR A 92 17.79 -9.86 -36.52
CA THR A 92 18.96 -8.96 -36.57
C THR A 92 18.59 -7.62 -35.94
N VAL A 93 19.54 -6.68 -35.89
CA VAL A 93 19.24 -5.28 -35.52
C VAL A 93 18.19 -4.66 -36.44
N GLY A 94 18.25 -4.93 -37.74
CA GLY A 94 17.30 -4.39 -38.72
C GLY A 94 15.91 -5.01 -38.67
N SER A 95 15.73 -6.21 -38.12
CA SER A 95 14.45 -6.89 -38.15
C SER A 95 13.77 -7.01 -36.79
N TYR A 96 14.54 -7.21 -35.72
CA TYR A 96 14.03 -7.63 -34.43
C TYR A 96 14.16 -6.57 -33.34
N TRP A 97 15.21 -5.76 -33.27
CA TRP A 97 15.42 -4.87 -32.10
C TRP A 97 14.33 -3.79 -31.92
N PRO A 98 13.88 -3.50 -30.67
CA PRO A 98 12.84 -2.50 -30.42
C PRO A 98 13.34 -1.06 -30.23
N TYR A 99 14.56 -0.87 -29.73
CA TYR A 99 15.14 0.45 -29.42
C TYR A 99 16.60 0.51 -29.85
N ALA A 100 17.04 1.66 -30.38
CA ALA A 100 18.43 1.88 -30.75
C ALA A 100 19.35 2.06 -29.52
N THR A 101 18.80 2.59 -28.44
CA THR A 101 19.47 2.75 -27.13
C THR A 101 19.85 1.41 -26.52
N THR A 102 18.99 0.38 -26.61
CA THR A 102 19.32 -0.96 -26.12
C THR A 102 20.32 -1.71 -26.98
N LEU A 103 20.54 -1.28 -28.23
CA LEU A 103 21.69 -1.74 -29.03
C LEU A 103 22.99 -1.12 -28.53
N PHE A 104 22.99 0.20 -28.29
CA PHE A 104 24.14 0.88 -27.69
C PHE A 104 24.51 0.24 -26.35
N ASP A 105 23.53 0.07 -25.47
CA ASP A 105 23.66 -0.58 -24.16
C ASP A 105 24.39 -1.93 -24.25
N TYR A 106 23.90 -2.82 -25.12
CA TYR A 106 24.46 -4.14 -25.31
C TYR A 106 25.91 -4.07 -25.82
N ILE A 107 26.19 -3.16 -26.76
CA ILE A 107 27.55 -3.00 -27.27
C ILE A 107 28.46 -2.46 -26.17
N TYR A 108 28.01 -1.46 -25.40
CA TYR A 108 28.79 -0.82 -24.34
C TYR A 108 29.18 -1.80 -23.24
N ARG A 109 28.24 -2.66 -22.82
CA ARG A 109 28.44 -3.56 -21.68
C ARG A 109 29.07 -4.90 -22.05
N ALA A 110 28.75 -5.43 -23.23
CA ALA A 110 29.08 -6.80 -23.59
C ALA A 110 30.02 -6.96 -24.77
N MET A 111 30.23 -5.91 -25.59
CA MET A 111 31.05 -5.98 -26.79
C MET A 111 32.33 -5.13 -26.68
N PRO A 112 33.41 -5.55 -27.39
CA PRO A 112 33.59 -6.81 -28.10
C PRO A 112 33.59 -8.00 -27.14
N PHE A 113 33.06 -9.15 -27.56
CA PHE A 113 32.89 -10.33 -26.67
C PHE A 113 34.17 -10.77 -25.95
N VAL A 114 35.33 -10.63 -26.60
CA VAL A 114 36.64 -11.00 -26.03
C VAL A 114 37.21 -9.95 -25.08
N ALA A 115 36.64 -8.75 -25.05
CA ALA A 115 37.04 -7.63 -24.21
C ALA A 115 35.85 -6.70 -23.94
N PRO A 116 34.83 -7.12 -23.16
CA PRO A 116 33.68 -6.26 -22.85
C PRO A 116 34.13 -4.94 -22.21
N GLN A 117 33.39 -3.85 -22.47
CA GLN A 117 33.69 -2.48 -21.99
C GLN A 117 35.02 -1.89 -22.49
N SER A 118 35.68 -2.49 -23.49
CA SER A 118 36.95 -1.96 -24.01
C SER A 118 36.79 -0.78 -24.98
N LEU A 119 35.57 -0.50 -25.45
CA LEU A 119 35.29 0.61 -26.36
C LEU A 119 34.89 1.86 -25.58
N THR A 120 35.38 3.02 -26.01
CA THR A 120 34.93 4.30 -25.45
C THR A 120 33.50 4.63 -25.87
N PRO A 121 32.77 5.49 -25.13
CA PRO A 121 31.45 5.97 -25.53
C PRO A 121 31.36 6.42 -27.00
N ASP A 122 32.33 7.21 -27.48
CA ASP A 122 32.42 7.65 -28.89
C ASP A 122 32.49 6.47 -29.86
N GLN A 123 33.31 5.46 -29.56
CA GLN A 123 33.44 4.27 -30.39
C GLN A 123 32.15 3.44 -30.41
N VAL A 124 31.43 3.37 -29.28
CA VAL A 124 30.15 2.68 -29.20
C VAL A 124 29.05 3.42 -29.97
N TYR A 125 28.99 4.76 -29.87
CA TYR A 125 28.08 5.55 -30.72
C TYR A 125 28.40 5.37 -32.20
N ALA A 126 29.67 5.36 -32.56
CA ALA A 126 30.12 5.22 -33.94
C ALA A 126 29.73 3.85 -34.53
N VAL A 127 30.03 2.73 -33.84
CA VAL A 127 29.67 1.39 -34.32
C VAL A 127 28.16 1.19 -34.34
N THR A 128 27.44 1.75 -33.36
CA THR A 128 25.96 1.77 -33.35
C THR A 128 25.42 2.50 -34.59
N ALA A 129 25.99 3.67 -34.93
CA ALA A 129 25.63 4.44 -36.12
C ALA A 129 25.83 3.63 -37.40
N TRP A 130 26.96 2.92 -37.50
CA TRP A 130 27.24 2.07 -38.66
C TRP A 130 26.24 0.92 -38.79
N ILE A 131 25.94 0.19 -37.72
CA ILE A 131 24.99 -0.94 -37.76
C ILE A 131 23.58 -0.46 -38.14
N LEU A 132 23.14 0.68 -37.59
CA LEU A 132 21.85 1.29 -37.94
C LEU A 132 21.80 1.75 -39.40
N PHE A 133 22.88 2.37 -39.89
CA PHE A 133 23.01 2.76 -41.29
C PHE A 133 22.95 1.55 -42.24
N GLN A 134 23.66 0.46 -41.95
CA GLN A 134 23.61 -0.77 -42.76
C GLN A 134 22.20 -1.38 -42.84
N ASN A 135 21.35 -1.10 -41.85
CA ASN A 135 19.95 -1.53 -41.82
C ASN A 135 18.95 -0.50 -42.37
N GLY A 136 19.44 0.63 -42.93
CA GLY A 136 18.59 1.70 -43.47
C GLY A 136 17.83 2.50 -42.42
N LEU A 137 18.30 2.50 -41.17
CA LEU A 137 17.65 3.16 -40.03
C LEU A 137 18.25 4.52 -39.68
N LEU A 138 19.35 4.89 -40.33
CA LEU A 138 20.09 6.11 -40.06
C LEU A 138 20.70 6.64 -41.35
N ASP A 139 20.61 7.95 -41.59
CA ASP A 139 21.29 8.62 -42.70
C ASP A 139 22.80 8.74 -42.43
N LYS A 140 23.62 8.63 -43.48
CA LYS A 140 25.10 8.64 -43.37
C LYS A 140 25.66 9.91 -42.71
N ALA A 141 24.95 11.03 -42.83
CA ALA A 141 25.36 12.34 -42.31
C ALA A 141 24.98 12.58 -40.84
N VAL A 142 24.17 11.69 -40.24
CA VAL A 142 23.73 11.85 -38.85
C VAL A 142 24.87 11.49 -37.91
N VAL A 143 25.12 12.38 -36.95
CA VAL A 143 25.97 12.12 -35.79
C VAL A 143 25.08 11.53 -34.71
N LEU A 144 25.47 10.39 -34.14
CA LEU A 144 24.80 9.83 -32.97
C LEU A 144 25.47 10.30 -31.69
N ASP A 145 24.69 10.84 -30.78
CA ASP A 145 25.04 11.16 -29.40
C ASP A 145 23.85 10.84 -28.46
N ARG A 146 23.97 11.24 -27.19
CA ARG A 146 22.94 11.02 -26.16
C ARG A 146 21.58 11.64 -26.48
N GLU A 147 21.54 12.70 -27.29
CA GLU A 147 20.30 13.40 -27.66
C GLU A 147 19.69 12.81 -28.92
N THR A 148 20.51 12.40 -29.89
CA THR A 148 20.01 11.93 -31.19
C THR A 148 19.72 10.43 -31.23
N LEU A 149 20.44 9.59 -30.48
CA LEU A 149 20.27 8.14 -30.49
C LEU A 149 18.85 7.70 -30.08
N PRO A 150 18.23 8.26 -29.00
CA PRO A 150 16.87 7.90 -28.62
C PRO A 150 15.80 8.19 -29.69
N ASN A 151 16.12 9.09 -30.63
CA ASN A 151 15.21 9.49 -31.70
C ASN A 151 15.20 8.52 -32.90
N VAL A 152 16.13 7.55 -32.96
CA VAL A 152 16.16 6.56 -34.04
C VAL A 152 15.02 5.55 -33.86
N ARG A 153 14.07 5.55 -34.80
CA ARG A 153 12.90 4.67 -34.77
C ARG A 153 13.21 3.30 -35.38
N MET A 154 13.34 2.28 -34.53
CA MET A 154 13.52 0.89 -34.97
C MET A 154 12.24 0.32 -35.61
N LEU A 155 12.40 -0.57 -36.59
CA LEU A 155 11.28 -1.13 -37.38
C LEU A 155 10.33 -2.02 -36.56
N HIS A 156 10.83 -2.70 -35.53
CA HIS A 156 10.03 -3.61 -34.69
C HIS A 156 9.68 -3.03 -33.32
N ARG A 157 9.77 -1.70 -33.14
CA ARG A 157 9.48 -1.02 -31.86
C ARG A 157 8.12 -1.39 -31.26
N THR A 158 7.09 -1.59 -32.08
CA THR A 158 5.73 -1.93 -31.63
C THR A 158 5.43 -3.44 -31.65
N GLY A 159 6.41 -4.28 -32.00
CA GLY A 159 6.23 -5.73 -32.11
C GLY A 159 6.49 -6.51 -30.83
N PHE A 160 7.00 -5.84 -29.79
CA PHE A 160 7.25 -6.45 -28.48
C PHE A 160 6.07 -6.22 -27.54
N VAL A 161 5.36 -7.29 -27.25
CA VAL A 161 4.28 -7.28 -26.26
C VAL A 161 4.82 -7.35 -24.85
N PRO A 162 4.12 -6.70 -23.90
CA PRO A 162 3.88 -7.18 -22.54
C PRO A 162 4.63 -8.42 -22.07
N ASP A 163 5.63 -8.43 -21.17
CA ASP A 163 5.95 -9.74 -20.58
C ASP A 163 4.88 -9.85 -19.50
N PRO A 164 3.94 -10.80 -19.64
CA PRO A 164 2.75 -10.83 -18.80
C PRO A 164 3.08 -11.33 -17.39
N ARG A 165 4.34 -11.69 -17.12
CA ARG A 165 4.79 -12.08 -15.79
C ARG A 165 4.82 -10.86 -14.85
N PRO A 166 4.31 -11.01 -13.62
CA PRO A 166 4.02 -9.88 -12.72
C PRO A 166 5.26 -9.17 -12.15
N ASP A 167 6.47 -9.65 -12.42
CA ASP A 167 7.75 -9.18 -11.88
C ASP A 167 8.53 -8.23 -12.82
N VAL A 168 8.02 -7.95 -14.03
CA VAL A 168 8.68 -7.10 -15.04
C VAL A 168 7.86 -5.85 -15.36
N ASN A 169 8.08 -4.80 -14.56
CA ASN A 169 7.50 -3.44 -14.74
C ASN A 169 7.81 -2.85 -16.14
N ARG A 170 6.84 -2.12 -16.70
CA ARG A 170 6.89 -1.57 -18.07
C ARG A 170 6.72 -0.05 -18.11
N PRO A 171 7.67 0.71 -18.68
CA PRO A 171 7.42 2.07 -19.13
C PRO A 171 7.09 2.14 -20.64
N GLY A 172 6.00 2.82 -20.98
CA GLY A 172 5.83 3.47 -22.30
C GLY A 172 4.95 2.77 -23.35
N SER A 173 3.62 2.90 -23.24
CA SER A 173 2.73 2.95 -24.42
C SER A 173 1.67 4.03 -24.22
N GLY A 174 1.79 5.13 -24.95
CA GLY A 174 0.78 6.17 -25.00
C GLY A 174 -0.36 5.79 -25.95
N THR A 175 -1.42 5.22 -25.39
CA THR A 175 -2.82 5.53 -25.75
C THR A 175 -3.62 5.46 -24.46
N THR A 176 -4.17 6.62 -24.05
CA THR A 176 -5.15 6.84 -22.97
C THR A 176 -4.75 6.30 -21.61
N HIS A 177 -4.35 7.22 -20.70
CA HIS A 177 -4.13 7.02 -19.26
C HIS A 177 -4.29 5.56 -18.82
N VAL A 178 -3.16 4.84 -18.65
CA VAL A 178 -3.16 3.74 -17.69
C VAL A 178 -3.53 4.41 -16.38
N SER A 179 -4.79 4.29 -16.00
CA SER A 179 -5.26 4.79 -14.72
C SER A 179 -4.34 4.14 -13.70
N SER A 180 -3.55 4.96 -13.01
CA SER A 180 -2.69 4.53 -11.90
C SER A 180 -3.52 4.18 -10.66
N LEU A 181 -4.71 3.60 -10.88
CA LEU A 181 -5.78 3.36 -9.92
C LEU A 181 -6.51 2.03 -10.21
N GLY A 182 -6.10 1.29 -11.25
CA GLY A 182 -6.70 0.02 -11.68
C GLY A 182 -7.48 0.10 -12.99
N GLU A 183 -8.14 -1.01 -13.34
CA GLU A 183 -8.82 -1.22 -14.62
C GLU A 183 -10.25 -1.72 -14.40
N ILE A 184 -11.23 -1.00 -14.98
CA ILE A 184 -12.64 -1.35 -14.93
C ILE A 184 -13.28 -1.17 -16.31
N GLU A 185 -14.30 -1.96 -16.59
CA GLU A 185 -15.27 -1.69 -17.66
C GLU A 185 -16.58 -1.25 -17.03
N PHE A 186 -16.98 -0.01 -17.30
CA PHE A 186 -18.24 0.54 -16.79
C PHE A 186 -18.98 1.25 -17.93
N PRO A 187 -19.61 0.51 -18.85
CA PRO A 187 -20.37 1.12 -19.95
C PRO A 187 -21.55 1.93 -19.40
N THR A 188 -21.67 3.18 -19.87
CA THR A 188 -22.75 4.09 -19.48
C THR A 188 -23.37 4.77 -20.70
N SER A 189 -24.43 5.53 -20.47
CA SER A 189 -25.10 6.36 -21.46
C SER A 189 -24.56 7.79 -21.56
N GLY A 190 -23.51 8.15 -20.81
CA GLY A 190 -22.92 9.49 -20.88
C GLY A 190 -22.24 9.74 -22.21
N SER A 191 -22.02 11.03 -22.54
CA SER A 191 -21.21 11.39 -23.70
C SER A 191 -19.79 10.80 -23.63
N PRO A 192 -19.13 10.53 -24.78
CA PRO A 192 -17.74 10.07 -24.78
C PRO A 192 -16.80 10.96 -23.97
N GLU A 193 -17.04 12.27 -23.97
CA GLU A 193 -16.27 13.27 -23.22
C GLU A 193 -16.49 13.15 -21.70
N ALA A 194 -17.73 12.90 -21.26
CA ALA A 194 -18.06 12.74 -19.84
C ALA A 194 -17.70 11.35 -19.29
N GLN A 195 -17.59 10.33 -20.14
CA GLN A 195 -17.26 8.96 -19.75
C GLN A 195 -15.87 8.85 -19.11
N GLN A 196 -14.86 9.58 -19.62
CA GLN A 196 -13.50 9.55 -19.09
C GLN A 196 -13.41 10.03 -17.62
N PRO A 197 -13.88 11.23 -17.25
CA PRO A 197 -13.89 11.67 -15.86
C PRO A 197 -14.82 10.81 -14.97
N PHE A 198 -15.90 10.24 -15.51
CA PHE A 198 -16.72 9.28 -14.77
C PHE A 198 -15.94 8.01 -14.40
N LEU A 199 -15.25 7.39 -15.36
CA LEU A 199 -14.42 6.20 -15.08
C LEU A 199 -13.33 6.51 -14.05
N GLN A 200 -12.67 7.67 -14.19
CA GLN A 200 -11.70 8.15 -13.20
C GLN A 200 -12.33 8.27 -11.80
N GLY A 201 -13.54 8.83 -11.71
CA GLY A 201 -14.30 8.93 -10.47
C GLY A 201 -14.62 7.57 -9.84
N VAL A 202 -15.05 6.58 -10.64
CA VAL A 202 -15.34 5.23 -10.14
C VAL A 202 -14.08 4.52 -9.66
N LEU A 203 -12.97 4.67 -10.37
CA LEU A 203 -11.66 4.15 -9.96
C LEU A 203 -11.22 4.75 -8.62
N LEU A 204 -11.28 6.09 -8.47
CA LEU A 204 -10.98 6.78 -7.21
C LEU A 204 -11.92 6.35 -6.08
N LEU A 205 -13.22 6.18 -6.37
CA LEU A 205 -14.23 5.73 -5.41
C LEU A 205 -13.92 4.31 -4.91
N HIS A 206 -13.52 3.38 -5.80
CA HIS A 206 -13.09 2.05 -5.38
C HIS A 206 -11.82 2.05 -4.53
N ASN A 207 -10.94 3.03 -4.72
CA ASN A 207 -9.72 3.22 -3.92
C ASN A 207 -9.94 4.08 -2.66
N PHE A 208 -11.19 4.51 -2.37
CA PHE A 208 -11.58 5.38 -1.26
C PHE A 208 -10.92 6.77 -1.24
N GLU A 209 -10.60 7.31 -2.43
CA GLU A 209 -10.14 8.69 -2.61
C GLU A 209 -11.34 9.62 -2.85
N TYR A 210 -12.20 9.77 -1.85
CA TYR A 210 -13.55 10.35 -1.98
C TYR A 210 -13.57 11.80 -2.52
N ASP A 211 -12.72 12.69 -2.01
CA ASP A 211 -12.67 14.09 -2.47
C ASP A 211 -12.30 14.19 -3.96
N ASP A 212 -11.33 13.38 -4.38
CA ASP A 212 -10.84 13.37 -5.75
C ASP A 212 -11.86 12.68 -6.68
N ALA A 213 -12.55 11.64 -6.19
CA ALA A 213 -13.67 11.01 -6.89
C ALA A 213 -14.82 12.00 -7.11
N GLN A 214 -15.19 12.78 -6.09
CA GLN A 214 -16.25 13.79 -6.16
C GLN A 214 -15.93 14.82 -7.25
N ALA A 215 -14.72 15.37 -7.27
CA ALA A 215 -14.29 16.32 -8.30
C ALA A 215 -14.38 15.72 -9.72
N ALA A 216 -14.00 14.45 -9.89
CA ALA A 216 -14.09 13.77 -11.18
C ALA A 216 -15.56 13.59 -11.64
N PHE A 217 -16.47 13.24 -10.72
CA PHE A 217 -17.89 13.14 -11.05
C PHE A 217 -18.54 14.49 -11.35
N GLN A 218 -18.18 15.55 -10.62
CA GLN A 218 -18.63 16.92 -10.93
C GLN A 218 -18.15 17.35 -12.31
N ARG A 219 -16.91 17.01 -12.69
CA ARG A 219 -16.40 17.27 -14.04
C ARG A 219 -17.19 16.51 -15.12
N ALA A 220 -17.60 15.28 -14.86
CA ALA A 220 -18.47 14.53 -15.78
C ALA A 220 -19.85 15.20 -15.92
N GLN A 221 -20.43 15.75 -14.85
CA GLN A 221 -21.68 16.52 -14.89
C GLN A 221 -21.56 17.81 -15.69
N GLU A 222 -20.43 18.52 -15.59
CA GLU A 222 -20.18 19.73 -16.39
C GLU A 222 -20.14 19.45 -17.89
N LEU A 223 -19.59 18.29 -18.27
CA LEU A 223 -19.46 17.86 -19.66
C LEU A 223 -20.76 17.29 -20.22
N ASP A 224 -21.58 16.64 -19.39
CA ASP A 224 -22.88 16.10 -19.74
C ASP A 224 -23.87 16.24 -18.55
N PRO A 225 -24.63 17.35 -18.48
CA PRO A 225 -25.60 17.57 -17.40
C PRO A 225 -26.77 16.56 -17.37
N GLY A 226 -26.98 15.81 -18.45
CA GLY A 226 -27.99 14.74 -18.52
C GLY A 226 -27.47 13.40 -17.99
N PHE A 227 -26.17 13.30 -17.69
CA PHE A 227 -25.53 12.04 -17.35
C PHE A 227 -25.85 11.57 -15.92
N ALA A 228 -26.94 10.83 -15.78
CA ALA A 228 -27.46 10.37 -14.50
C ALA A 228 -26.43 9.64 -13.61
N MET A 229 -25.51 8.85 -14.21
CA MET A 229 -24.49 8.14 -13.44
C MET A 229 -23.41 9.04 -12.85
N ALA A 230 -23.16 10.23 -13.40
CA ALA A 230 -22.24 11.19 -12.78
C ALA A 230 -22.79 11.75 -11.47
N TYR A 231 -24.11 11.97 -11.38
CA TYR A 231 -24.77 12.36 -10.12
C TYR A 231 -24.83 11.22 -9.12
N TRP A 232 -25.04 9.99 -9.58
CA TRP A 232 -24.91 8.78 -8.74
C TRP A 232 -23.51 8.68 -8.14
N GLY A 233 -22.48 8.81 -8.97
CA GLY A 233 -21.09 8.66 -8.54
C GLY A 233 -20.72 9.70 -7.47
N GLU A 234 -21.09 10.95 -7.68
CA GLU A 234 -20.89 12.00 -6.67
C GLU A 234 -21.65 11.68 -5.38
N ALA A 235 -22.93 11.27 -5.45
CA ALA A 235 -23.68 10.90 -4.26
C ALA A 235 -23.01 9.74 -3.49
N MET A 236 -22.45 8.76 -4.20
CA MET A 236 -21.73 7.64 -3.57
C MET A 236 -20.47 8.06 -2.80
N THR A 237 -19.89 9.25 -3.07
CA THR A 237 -18.79 9.78 -2.26
C THR A 237 -19.20 10.21 -0.85
N MET A 238 -20.51 10.27 -0.57
CA MET A 238 -21.08 10.63 0.73
C MET A 238 -21.30 9.44 1.66
N THR A 239 -20.92 8.23 1.26
CA THR A 239 -20.98 7.04 2.11
C THR A 239 -19.59 6.44 2.27
N HIS A 240 -19.15 6.28 3.52
CA HIS A 240 -17.89 5.62 3.85
C HIS A 240 -18.23 4.36 4.66
N PRO A 241 -18.64 3.26 3.99
CA PRO A 241 -19.34 2.14 4.62
C PRO A 241 -18.52 1.48 5.74
N LEU A 242 -17.22 1.32 5.56
CA LEU A 242 -16.34 0.69 6.55
C LEU A 242 -16.07 1.56 7.78
N TRP A 243 -16.24 2.88 7.65
CA TRP A 243 -16.10 3.84 8.76
C TRP A 243 -17.43 4.21 9.42
N GLY A 244 -18.54 3.66 8.93
CA GLY A 244 -19.86 3.94 9.48
C GLY A 244 -20.32 5.38 9.25
N GLN A 245 -19.76 6.10 8.28
CA GLN A 245 -20.12 7.49 7.98
C GLN A 245 -21.07 7.56 6.79
N GLN A 246 -22.03 8.49 6.86
CA GLN A 246 -22.96 8.76 5.78
C GLN A 246 -23.49 10.19 5.89
N ASP A 247 -23.29 11.00 4.85
CA ASP A 247 -23.89 12.34 4.74
C ASP A 247 -25.13 12.30 3.84
N VAL A 248 -26.28 12.09 4.47
CA VAL A 248 -27.57 11.98 3.76
C VAL A 248 -27.99 13.32 3.17
N GLN A 249 -27.66 14.42 3.85
CA GLN A 249 -28.08 15.75 3.40
C GLN A 249 -27.35 16.11 2.10
N GLN A 250 -26.02 16.01 2.10
CA GLN A 250 -25.22 16.34 0.92
C GLN A 250 -25.53 15.40 -0.25
N ALA A 251 -25.72 14.11 0.00
CA ALA A 251 -26.13 13.16 -1.03
C ALA A 251 -27.51 13.52 -1.64
N SER A 252 -28.46 13.94 -0.80
CA SER A 252 -29.79 14.38 -1.26
C SER A 252 -29.71 15.63 -2.12
N GLU A 253 -28.89 16.62 -1.72
CA GLU A 253 -28.63 17.84 -2.50
C GLU A 253 -28.04 17.51 -3.88
N VAL A 254 -27.05 16.61 -3.95
CA VAL A 254 -26.46 16.13 -5.21
C VAL A 254 -27.51 15.48 -6.10
N LEU A 255 -28.29 14.54 -5.56
CA LEU A 255 -29.31 13.82 -6.33
C LEU A 255 -30.41 14.77 -6.82
N GLN A 256 -30.82 15.75 -6.02
CA GLN A 256 -31.85 16.74 -6.41
C GLN A 256 -31.42 17.61 -7.60
N ARG A 257 -30.11 17.79 -7.85
CA ARG A 257 -29.62 18.46 -9.07
C ARG A 257 -29.94 17.69 -10.34
N LEU A 258 -30.03 16.36 -10.29
CA LEU A 258 -30.44 15.53 -11.42
C LEU A 258 -31.95 15.64 -11.67
N ALA A 259 -32.76 15.40 -10.64
CA ALA A 259 -34.22 15.54 -10.72
C ALA A 259 -34.88 15.58 -9.32
N PRO A 260 -36.09 16.18 -9.19
CA PRO A 260 -36.69 16.50 -7.89
C PRO A 260 -37.24 15.29 -7.13
N THR A 261 -37.50 14.15 -7.79
CA THR A 261 -38.08 12.97 -7.14
C THR A 261 -37.30 11.70 -7.50
N PRO A 262 -37.26 10.69 -6.59
CA PRO A 262 -36.60 9.41 -6.86
C PRO A 262 -37.03 8.78 -8.19
N ASN A 263 -38.34 8.74 -8.46
CA ASN A 263 -38.87 8.17 -9.70
C ASN A 263 -38.39 8.91 -10.95
N ARG A 264 -38.26 10.24 -10.90
CA ARG A 264 -37.73 11.03 -12.02
C ARG A 264 -36.22 10.83 -12.18
N ARG A 265 -35.47 10.70 -11.09
CA ARG A 265 -34.03 10.40 -11.14
C ARG A 265 -33.77 9.05 -11.77
N VAL A 266 -34.45 7.99 -11.30
CA VAL A 266 -34.38 6.66 -11.92
C VAL A 266 -34.77 6.74 -13.40
N ALA A 267 -35.84 7.44 -13.76
CA ALA A 267 -36.26 7.57 -15.16
C ALA A 267 -35.27 8.34 -16.06
N ALA A 268 -34.38 9.15 -15.49
CA ALA A 268 -33.36 9.90 -16.24
C ALA A 268 -32.27 8.97 -16.82
N ALA A 269 -32.07 7.79 -16.22
CA ALA A 269 -31.17 6.79 -16.77
C ALA A 269 -31.85 6.00 -17.91
N PRO A 270 -31.22 5.89 -19.10
CA PRO A 270 -31.83 5.23 -20.26
C PRO A 270 -31.73 3.71 -20.21
N THR A 271 -30.74 3.14 -19.51
CA THR A 271 -30.56 1.69 -19.43
C THR A 271 -31.09 1.10 -18.13
N GLU A 272 -31.55 -0.15 -18.16
CA GLU A 272 -32.03 -0.82 -16.95
C GLU A 272 -30.91 -1.05 -15.90
N ARG A 273 -29.67 -1.21 -16.37
CA ARG A 273 -28.47 -1.31 -15.54
C ARG A 273 -28.27 -0.05 -14.70
N GLU A 274 -28.24 1.11 -15.34
CA GLU A 274 -28.08 2.40 -14.67
C GLU A 274 -29.28 2.74 -13.77
N ARG A 275 -30.50 2.39 -14.20
CA ARG A 275 -31.69 2.48 -13.33
C ARG A 275 -31.54 1.66 -12.06
N GLY A 276 -30.91 0.50 -12.14
CA GLY A 276 -30.63 -0.32 -10.96
C GLY A 276 -29.66 0.34 -9.98
N TYR A 277 -28.59 0.97 -10.48
CA TYR A 277 -27.69 1.78 -9.63
C TYR A 277 -28.41 2.96 -8.97
N LEU A 278 -29.29 3.65 -9.71
CA LEU A 278 -30.08 4.73 -9.15
C LEU A 278 -31.06 4.22 -8.08
N ARG A 279 -31.78 3.13 -8.32
CA ARG A 279 -32.64 2.53 -7.28
C ARG A 279 -31.84 2.17 -6.03
N ALA A 280 -30.61 1.69 -6.17
CA ALA A 280 -29.75 1.39 -5.05
C ALA A 280 -29.34 2.66 -4.27
N VAL A 281 -28.90 3.73 -4.94
CA VAL A 281 -28.52 4.98 -4.23
C VAL A 281 -29.72 5.67 -3.57
N GLU A 282 -30.92 5.58 -4.15
CA GLU A 282 -32.16 6.03 -3.50
C GLU A 282 -32.44 5.24 -2.20
N ALA A 283 -32.19 3.92 -2.19
CA ALA A 283 -32.33 3.12 -0.99
C ALA A 283 -31.26 3.44 0.07
N LEU A 284 -30.04 3.77 -0.38
CA LEU A 284 -28.92 4.16 0.49
C LEU A 284 -29.19 5.47 1.24
N TYR A 285 -29.87 6.43 0.62
CA TYR A 285 -30.18 7.74 1.19
C TYR A 285 -31.68 7.96 1.45
N GLY A 286 -32.45 6.88 1.49
CA GLY A 286 -33.88 6.90 1.81
C GLY A 286 -34.17 7.15 3.30
N ASP A 287 -35.40 6.86 3.71
CA ASP A 287 -35.81 7.03 5.10
C ASP A 287 -35.19 6.00 6.06
N GLY A 288 -35.18 6.33 7.36
CA GLY A 288 -34.72 5.44 8.43
C GLY A 288 -33.34 5.82 8.98
N ASP A 289 -32.83 5.01 9.90
CA ASP A 289 -31.46 5.13 10.41
C ASP A 289 -30.44 4.49 9.46
N LYS A 290 -29.13 4.72 9.70
CA LYS A 290 -28.07 4.18 8.84
C LYS A 290 -28.13 2.64 8.71
N PRO A 291 -28.30 1.84 9.79
CA PRO A 291 -28.47 0.40 9.66
C PRO A 291 -29.67 -0.04 8.81
N GLN A 292 -30.78 0.68 8.84
CA GLN A 292 -31.93 0.44 7.96
C GLN A 292 -31.59 0.73 6.51
N ARG A 293 -30.97 1.90 6.23
CA ARG A 293 -30.57 2.31 4.88
C ARG A 293 -29.51 1.40 4.26
N ASP A 294 -28.49 1.00 5.02
CA ASP A 294 -27.46 0.08 4.54
C ASP A 294 -28.03 -1.29 4.16
N ARG A 295 -29.03 -1.79 4.92
CA ARG A 295 -29.73 -3.04 4.57
C ARG A 295 -30.59 -2.89 3.33
N ALA A 296 -31.26 -1.75 3.16
CA ALA A 296 -32.02 -1.44 1.96
C ALA A 296 -31.11 -1.34 0.72
N TYR A 297 -29.97 -0.64 0.86
CA TYR A 297 -28.93 -0.54 -0.17
C TYR A 297 -28.36 -1.91 -0.53
N MET A 298 -27.96 -2.72 0.45
CA MET A 298 -27.45 -4.07 0.23
C MET A 298 -28.47 -4.95 -0.52
N THR A 299 -29.76 -4.85 -0.17
CA THR A 299 -30.83 -5.59 -0.86
C THR A 299 -30.99 -5.13 -2.32
N ALA A 300 -30.94 -3.82 -2.56
CA ALA A 300 -31.02 -3.27 -3.92
C ALA A 300 -29.79 -3.65 -4.76
N MET A 301 -28.59 -3.61 -4.18
CA MET A 301 -27.35 -4.05 -4.83
C MET A 301 -27.35 -5.55 -5.11
N GLN A 302 -27.88 -6.38 -4.19
CA GLN A 302 -28.06 -7.81 -4.44
C GLN A 302 -28.97 -8.06 -5.64
N ALA A 303 -30.09 -7.33 -5.75
CA ALA A 303 -31.00 -7.46 -6.89
C ALA A 303 -30.31 -7.06 -8.20
N LEU A 304 -29.57 -5.94 -8.21
CA LEU A 304 -28.80 -5.49 -9.37
C LEU A 304 -27.72 -6.51 -9.77
N ALA A 305 -26.92 -6.99 -8.81
CA ALA A 305 -25.87 -7.98 -9.03
C ALA A 305 -26.42 -9.32 -9.57
N ARG A 306 -27.62 -9.73 -9.15
CA ARG A 306 -28.29 -10.92 -9.71
C ARG A 306 -28.80 -10.71 -11.13
N GLN A 307 -29.27 -9.50 -11.44
CA GLN A 307 -29.78 -9.16 -12.77
C GLN A 307 -28.65 -9.01 -13.79
N PHE A 308 -27.47 -8.55 -13.36
CA PHE A 308 -26.28 -8.36 -14.18
C PHE A 308 -25.08 -9.13 -13.57
N PRO A 309 -25.05 -10.47 -13.68
CA PRO A 309 -24.02 -11.29 -13.05
C PRO A 309 -22.60 -11.05 -13.58
N ASP A 310 -22.49 -10.64 -14.84
CA ASP A 310 -21.20 -10.36 -15.51
C ASP A 310 -20.70 -8.91 -15.29
N ASP A 311 -21.47 -8.08 -14.58
CA ASP A 311 -21.07 -6.72 -14.26
C ASP A 311 -20.20 -6.69 -12.99
N ASP A 312 -18.88 -6.69 -13.19
CA ASP A 312 -17.90 -6.66 -12.12
C ASP A 312 -18.09 -5.49 -11.15
N ASN A 313 -18.54 -4.32 -11.62
CA ASN A 313 -18.80 -3.18 -10.74
C ASN A 313 -20.04 -3.42 -9.87
N ALA A 314 -21.11 -3.98 -10.43
CA ALA A 314 -22.30 -4.34 -9.65
C ALA A 314 -21.97 -5.39 -8.58
N GLN A 315 -21.17 -6.40 -8.93
CA GLN A 315 -20.69 -7.42 -7.98
C GLN A 315 -19.85 -6.81 -6.86
N THR A 316 -18.88 -5.95 -7.19
CA THR A 316 -17.99 -5.35 -6.18
C THR A 316 -18.70 -4.35 -5.28
N PHE A 317 -19.59 -3.50 -5.80
CA PHE A 317 -20.42 -2.64 -4.95
C PHE A 317 -21.40 -3.45 -4.07
N TYR A 318 -21.90 -4.60 -4.55
CA TYR A 318 -22.67 -5.51 -3.69
C TYR A 318 -21.79 -6.09 -2.57
N ALA A 319 -20.58 -6.58 -2.87
CA ALA A 319 -19.64 -7.03 -1.84
C ALA A 319 -19.35 -5.93 -0.80
N LEU A 320 -19.12 -4.69 -1.24
CA LEU A 320 -18.92 -3.55 -0.35
C LEU A 320 -20.16 -3.26 0.51
N SER A 321 -21.36 -3.35 -0.05
CA SER A 321 -22.61 -3.14 0.68
C SER A 321 -22.80 -4.17 1.80
N ILE A 322 -22.37 -5.42 1.60
CA ILE A 322 -22.38 -6.46 2.63
C ILE A 322 -21.44 -6.07 3.78
N LEU A 323 -20.21 -5.64 3.47
CA LEU A 323 -19.25 -5.18 4.48
C LEU A 323 -19.80 -3.97 5.25
N GLY A 324 -20.37 -2.99 4.55
CA GLY A 324 -20.98 -1.80 5.15
C GLY A 324 -22.15 -2.14 6.07
N SER A 325 -22.95 -3.15 5.72
CA SER A 325 -24.09 -3.60 6.53
C SER A 325 -23.69 -4.09 7.94
N ALA A 326 -22.41 -4.46 8.13
CA ALA A 326 -21.87 -4.88 9.42
C ALA A 326 -21.68 -3.72 10.43
N GLN A 327 -21.91 -2.46 10.04
CA GLN A 327 -21.87 -1.27 10.91
C GLN A 327 -20.53 -1.12 11.67
N GLY A 328 -19.42 -1.30 10.96
CA GLY A 328 -18.07 -1.20 11.54
C GLY A 328 -17.71 -2.35 12.50
N LYS A 329 -18.51 -3.43 12.52
CA LYS A 329 -18.20 -4.66 13.26
C LYS A 329 -17.66 -5.73 12.31
N ARG A 330 -16.78 -6.59 12.82
CA ARG A 330 -16.35 -7.82 12.13
C ARG A 330 -17.42 -8.90 12.33
N VAL A 331 -18.22 -9.18 11.30
CA VAL A 331 -19.23 -10.24 11.30
C VAL A 331 -18.81 -11.29 10.29
N GLU A 332 -18.15 -12.34 10.76
CA GLU A 332 -17.46 -13.35 9.94
C GLU A 332 -18.30 -13.82 8.75
N LYS A 333 -19.56 -14.22 8.98
CA LYS A 333 -20.46 -14.66 7.90
C LYS A 333 -20.59 -13.64 6.76
N LEU A 334 -20.79 -12.36 7.10
CA LEU A 334 -20.94 -11.29 6.11
C LEU A 334 -19.63 -11.04 5.37
N TYR A 335 -18.50 -11.08 6.09
CA TYR A 335 -17.18 -10.84 5.51
C TYR A 335 -16.79 -11.96 4.54
N LEU A 336 -17.01 -13.22 4.90
CA LEU A 336 -16.77 -14.36 4.00
C LEU A 336 -17.70 -14.36 2.77
N GLU A 337 -18.94 -13.90 2.92
CA GLU A 337 -19.85 -13.70 1.77
C GLU A 337 -19.31 -12.63 0.82
N ALA A 338 -18.93 -11.46 1.35
CA ALA A 338 -18.32 -10.39 0.57
C ALA A 338 -17.01 -10.84 -0.11
N ALA A 339 -16.15 -11.58 0.61
CA ALA A 339 -14.91 -12.13 0.09
C ALA A 339 -15.15 -13.07 -1.09
N SER A 340 -16.17 -13.93 -1.02
CA SER A 340 -16.51 -14.85 -2.11
C SER A 340 -16.86 -14.10 -3.40
N ILE A 341 -17.69 -13.05 -3.28
CA ILE A 341 -18.09 -12.22 -4.42
C ILE A 341 -16.89 -11.45 -4.99
N ALA A 342 -16.13 -10.77 -4.13
CA ALA A 342 -14.95 -10.01 -4.55
C ALA A 342 -13.88 -10.91 -5.18
N ARG A 343 -13.68 -12.13 -4.66
CA ARG A 343 -12.75 -13.13 -5.21
C ARG A 343 -13.19 -13.61 -6.59
N ALA A 344 -14.50 -13.76 -6.84
CA ALA A 344 -15.00 -14.14 -8.15
C ALA A 344 -14.68 -13.07 -9.21
N VAL A 345 -14.82 -11.78 -8.86
CA VAL A 345 -14.42 -10.66 -9.72
C VAL A 345 -12.90 -10.64 -9.90
N PHE A 346 -12.13 -10.74 -8.81
CA PHE A 346 -10.67 -10.75 -8.84
C PHE A 346 -10.10 -11.82 -9.80
N LYS A 347 -10.69 -13.01 -9.83
CA LYS A 347 -10.28 -14.08 -10.75
C LYS A 347 -10.48 -13.73 -12.23
N ARG A 348 -11.49 -12.92 -12.57
CA ARG A 348 -11.77 -12.47 -13.93
C ARG A 348 -10.96 -11.24 -14.31
N ASN A 349 -10.88 -10.28 -13.38
CA ASN A 349 -10.16 -9.04 -13.52
C ASN A 349 -9.31 -8.77 -12.27
N PRO A 350 -8.05 -9.25 -12.23
CA PRO A 350 -7.14 -9.03 -11.11
C PRO A 350 -6.77 -7.56 -10.89
N ARG A 351 -7.04 -6.69 -11.87
CA ARG A 351 -6.75 -5.26 -11.85
C ARG A 351 -7.97 -4.41 -11.51
N HIS A 352 -9.11 -5.03 -11.16
CA HIS A 352 -10.29 -4.30 -10.67
C HIS A 352 -10.05 -3.81 -9.23
N PRO A 353 -9.94 -2.49 -8.97
CA PRO A 353 -9.55 -1.97 -7.66
C PRO A 353 -10.56 -2.35 -6.57
N GLY A 354 -11.86 -2.28 -6.84
CA GLY A 354 -12.88 -2.74 -5.89
C GLY A 354 -12.74 -4.23 -5.51
N ALA A 355 -12.36 -5.10 -6.44
CA ALA A 355 -12.26 -6.54 -6.17
C ALA A 355 -11.08 -6.84 -5.24
N VAL A 356 -9.89 -6.33 -5.56
CA VAL A 356 -8.69 -6.54 -4.73
C VAL A 356 -8.85 -5.87 -3.36
N HIS A 357 -9.37 -4.64 -3.33
CA HIS A 357 -9.50 -3.86 -2.11
C HIS A 357 -10.52 -4.48 -1.13
N TYR A 358 -11.70 -4.85 -1.62
CA TYR A 358 -12.75 -5.39 -0.75
C TYR A 358 -12.45 -6.82 -0.32
N LEU A 359 -11.71 -7.58 -1.14
CA LEU A 359 -11.19 -8.89 -0.74
C LEU A 359 -10.20 -8.77 0.43
N ILE A 360 -9.32 -7.77 0.40
CA ILE A 360 -8.38 -7.49 1.51
C ILE A 360 -9.16 -7.17 2.79
N HIS A 361 -10.08 -6.20 2.76
CA HIS A 361 -10.89 -5.85 3.94
C HIS A 361 -11.73 -7.02 4.48
N ALA A 362 -12.19 -7.90 3.59
CA ALA A 362 -12.97 -9.06 3.98
C ALA A 362 -12.13 -10.13 4.71
N LEU A 363 -10.82 -10.21 4.45
CA LEU A 363 -9.95 -11.32 4.89
C LEU A 363 -8.72 -10.88 5.68
N ASP A 364 -8.61 -9.61 6.09
CA ASP A 364 -7.48 -9.05 6.87
C ASP A 364 -7.42 -9.48 8.35
N ASP A 365 -7.78 -10.74 8.64
CA ASP A 365 -7.54 -11.37 9.94
C ASP A 365 -6.59 -12.57 9.79
N PRO A 366 -5.84 -12.94 10.84
CA PRO A 366 -4.80 -13.97 10.75
C PRO A 366 -5.28 -15.32 10.23
N SER A 367 -6.54 -15.70 10.48
CA SER A 367 -7.08 -16.97 10.00
C SER A 367 -7.39 -17.01 8.50
N HIS A 368 -7.58 -15.85 7.87
CA HIS A 368 -7.99 -15.75 6.48
C HIS A 368 -7.01 -14.98 5.58
N ALA A 369 -6.07 -14.22 6.16
CA ALA A 369 -5.20 -13.29 5.43
C ALA A 369 -4.38 -13.98 4.33
N GLN A 370 -3.97 -15.23 4.54
CA GLN A 370 -3.25 -16.02 3.55
C GLN A 370 -4.01 -16.12 2.23
N ASP A 371 -5.34 -16.22 2.28
CA ASP A 371 -6.18 -16.35 1.09
C ASP A 371 -6.31 -15.05 0.28
N ALA A 372 -5.89 -13.91 0.83
CA ALA A 372 -5.88 -12.60 0.18
C ALA A 372 -4.46 -12.10 -0.17
N LEU A 373 -3.41 -12.88 0.12
CA LEU A 373 -2.02 -12.47 -0.08
C LEU A 373 -1.69 -12.12 -1.54
N GLU A 374 -2.23 -12.88 -2.50
CA GLU A 374 -2.07 -12.59 -3.92
C GLU A 374 -2.69 -11.23 -4.30
N ALA A 375 -3.92 -10.98 -3.84
CA ALA A 375 -4.60 -9.72 -4.08
C ALA A 375 -3.89 -8.53 -3.41
N ALA A 376 -3.35 -8.71 -2.20
CA ALA A 376 -2.54 -7.70 -1.52
C ALA A 376 -1.28 -7.33 -2.31
N ARG A 377 -0.55 -8.31 -2.83
CA ARG A 377 0.64 -8.06 -3.66
C ARG A 377 0.30 -7.32 -4.95
N ILE A 378 -0.78 -7.70 -5.63
CA ILE A 378 -1.23 -6.99 -6.84
C ILE A 378 -1.65 -5.56 -6.49
N TYR A 379 -2.38 -5.36 -5.39
CA TYR A 379 -2.87 -4.04 -5.02
C TYR A 379 -1.75 -3.07 -4.64
N ALA A 380 -0.62 -3.57 -4.13
CA ALA A 380 0.57 -2.75 -3.80
C ALA A 380 1.10 -1.94 -4.98
N ASP A 381 0.92 -2.41 -6.21
CA ASP A 381 1.38 -1.76 -7.44
C ASP A 381 0.23 -1.23 -8.32
N LEU A 382 -1.02 -1.60 -8.03
CA LEU A 382 -2.17 -1.27 -8.88
C LEU A 382 -2.55 0.21 -8.86
N ALA A 383 -2.46 0.86 -7.70
CA ALA A 383 -2.94 2.22 -7.50
C ALA A 383 -1.86 3.19 -6.97
N PRO A 384 -0.81 3.50 -7.76
CA PRO A 384 0.34 4.27 -7.28
C PRO A 384 0.05 5.60 -6.59
N ALA A 385 -0.96 6.29 -7.10
CA ALA A 385 -1.28 7.67 -6.76
C ALA A 385 -2.32 7.81 -5.64
N ALA A 386 -2.83 6.69 -5.10
CA ALA A 386 -3.82 6.66 -4.02
C ALA A 386 -3.13 6.22 -2.70
N PRO A 387 -2.85 7.14 -1.76
CA PRO A 387 -2.21 6.80 -0.50
C PRO A 387 -2.96 5.71 0.28
N HIS A 388 -4.29 5.72 0.28
CA HIS A 388 -5.09 4.67 0.94
C HIS A 388 -4.84 3.31 0.30
N ALA A 389 -4.91 3.24 -1.04
CA ALA A 389 -4.69 2.00 -1.77
C ALA A 389 -3.29 1.40 -1.54
N ARG A 390 -2.25 2.24 -1.47
CA ARG A 390 -0.87 1.82 -1.16
C ARG A 390 -0.72 1.23 0.24
N HIS A 391 -1.51 1.71 1.21
CA HIS A 391 -1.49 1.22 2.58
C HIS A 391 -2.20 -0.12 2.72
N MET A 392 -3.31 -0.32 2.00
CA MET A 392 -4.18 -1.47 2.18
C MET A 392 -3.53 -2.86 2.12
N PRO A 393 -2.55 -3.17 1.24
CA PRO A 393 -1.82 -4.44 1.28
C PRO A 393 -1.23 -4.76 2.65
N SER A 394 -0.80 -3.73 3.39
CA SER A 394 -0.20 -3.90 4.70
C SER A 394 -1.13 -4.52 5.73
N HIS A 395 -2.46 -4.46 5.54
CA HIS A 395 -3.42 -5.17 6.37
C HIS A 395 -3.20 -6.69 6.34
N ILE A 396 -3.02 -7.26 5.14
CA ILE A 396 -2.73 -8.69 4.97
C ILE A 396 -1.32 -9.00 5.47
N PHE A 397 -0.34 -8.18 5.12
CA PHE A 397 1.05 -8.40 5.54
C PHE A 397 1.18 -8.38 7.06
N MET A 398 0.49 -7.46 7.75
CA MET A 398 0.49 -7.38 9.20
C MET A 398 -0.22 -8.57 9.85
N ALA A 399 -1.38 -8.98 9.32
CA ALA A 399 -2.10 -10.15 9.80
C ALA A 399 -1.28 -11.46 9.66
N LEU A 400 -0.31 -11.50 8.74
CA LEU A 400 0.62 -12.61 8.53
C LEU A 400 2.01 -12.40 9.18
N GLY A 401 2.26 -11.25 9.80
CA GLY A 401 3.56 -10.92 10.39
C GLY A 401 4.70 -10.78 9.36
N LEU A 402 4.40 -10.30 8.15
CA LEU A 402 5.36 -10.05 7.06
C LEU A 402 5.91 -8.61 7.17
N TRP A 403 6.80 -8.38 8.14
CA TRP A 403 7.20 -7.03 8.54
C TRP A 403 7.87 -6.20 7.43
N ASP A 404 8.71 -6.81 6.59
CA ASP A 404 9.33 -6.10 5.45
C ASP A 404 8.30 -5.60 4.44
N ASP A 405 7.25 -6.40 4.17
CA ASP A 405 6.16 -6.02 3.28
C ASP A 405 5.29 -4.92 3.90
N VAL A 406 5.03 -4.97 5.22
CA VAL A 406 4.32 -3.90 5.95
C VAL A 406 5.09 -2.59 5.84
N ILE A 407 6.41 -2.61 6.09
CA ILE A 407 7.27 -1.43 6.04
C ILE A 407 7.25 -0.82 4.64
N GLN A 408 7.54 -1.61 3.60
CA GLN A 408 7.58 -1.11 2.22
C GLN A 408 6.24 -0.52 1.76
N ALA A 409 5.12 -1.18 2.07
CA ALA A 409 3.79 -0.67 1.70
C ALA A 409 3.49 0.67 2.38
N ASN A 410 3.83 0.79 3.67
CA ASN A 410 3.58 2.01 4.43
C ASN A 410 4.57 3.14 4.10
N GLU A 411 5.82 2.86 3.74
CA GLU A 411 6.75 3.87 3.21
C GLU A 411 6.25 4.48 1.90
N ARG A 412 5.79 3.63 0.96
CA ARG A 412 5.19 4.11 -0.31
C ARG A 412 3.91 4.91 -0.08
N SER A 413 3.03 4.44 0.82
CA SER A 413 1.81 5.16 1.18
C SER A 413 2.10 6.50 1.86
N TRP A 414 3.09 6.53 2.77
CA TRP A 414 3.53 7.74 3.46
C TRP A 414 4.06 8.78 2.47
N ALA A 415 4.94 8.37 1.55
CA ALA A 415 5.48 9.24 0.52
C ALA A 415 4.37 9.84 -0.36
N ALA A 416 3.43 9.02 -0.84
CA ALA A 416 2.28 9.48 -1.63
C ALA A 416 1.37 10.44 -0.84
N SER A 417 1.16 10.18 0.45
CA SER A 417 0.40 11.06 1.34
C SER A 417 1.08 12.41 1.51
N GLU A 418 2.40 12.45 1.74
CA GLU A 418 3.14 13.71 1.91
C GLU A 418 3.20 14.51 0.61
N GLU A 419 3.39 13.85 -0.53
CA GLU A 419 3.31 14.51 -1.84
C GLU A 419 1.94 15.15 -2.05
N ARG A 420 0.85 14.42 -1.76
CA ARG A 420 -0.53 14.96 -1.82
C ARG A 420 -0.70 16.15 -0.90
N ARG A 421 -0.21 16.05 0.35
CA ARG A 421 -0.31 17.10 1.36
C ARG A 421 0.35 18.39 0.88
N VAL A 422 1.58 18.29 0.35
CA VAL A 422 2.32 19.43 -0.22
C VAL A 422 1.61 20.00 -1.44
N ARG A 423 1.25 19.16 -2.41
CA ARG A 423 0.58 19.57 -3.66
C ARG A 423 -0.74 20.30 -3.42
N LYS A 424 -1.51 19.89 -2.41
CA LYS A 424 -2.81 20.50 -2.04
C LYS A 424 -2.69 21.61 -0.99
N GLY A 425 -1.50 21.90 -0.47
CA GLY A 425 -1.30 22.91 0.57
C GLY A 425 -1.99 22.55 1.90
N LEU A 426 -2.11 21.25 2.22
CA LEU A 426 -2.75 20.76 3.44
C LEU A 426 -1.80 20.91 4.64
N GLY A 427 -2.37 21.16 5.81
CA GLY A 427 -1.63 21.33 7.06
C GLY A 427 -1.20 20.00 7.68
N VAL A 428 -0.56 20.09 8.85
CA VAL A 428 -0.10 18.91 9.60
C VAL A 428 -1.28 18.12 10.20
N ALA A 429 -2.45 18.72 10.36
CA ALA A 429 -3.64 18.01 10.85
C ALA A 429 -4.16 16.96 9.84
N GLU A 430 -3.87 17.15 8.55
CA GLU A 430 -4.26 16.29 7.43
C GLU A 430 -3.20 15.25 7.05
N ARG A 431 -2.08 15.20 7.78
CA ARG A 431 -1.02 14.19 7.61
C ARG A 431 -1.56 12.78 7.90
N SER A 432 -1.08 11.76 7.17
CA SER A 432 -1.54 10.37 7.36
C SER A 432 -0.87 9.70 8.57
N TYR A 433 -1.25 10.13 9.78
CA TYR A 433 -0.76 9.53 11.02
C TYR A 433 -1.11 8.04 11.17
N HIS A 434 -2.16 7.59 10.48
CA HIS A 434 -2.50 6.17 10.42
C HIS A 434 -1.34 5.34 9.86
N VAL A 435 -0.84 5.75 8.70
CA VAL A 435 0.28 5.11 8.01
C VAL A 435 1.56 5.24 8.84
N ALA A 436 1.80 6.41 9.44
CA ALA A 436 2.95 6.62 10.33
C ALA A 436 2.95 5.67 11.54
N HIS A 437 1.79 5.45 12.17
CA HIS A 437 1.68 4.54 13.31
C HIS A 437 1.96 3.09 12.91
N TRP A 438 1.43 2.64 11.76
CA TRP A 438 1.68 1.28 11.25
C TRP A 438 3.14 1.06 10.86
N LEU A 439 3.76 2.04 10.19
CA LEU A 439 5.17 2.00 9.84
C LEU A 439 6.04 1.95 11.10
N MET A 440 5.78 2.82 12.07
CA MET A 440 6.47 2.81 13.36
C MET A 440 6.32 1.46 14.07
N TYR A 441 5.11 0.89 14.12
CA TYR A 441 4.87 -0.42 14.72
C TYR A 441 5.70 -1.52 14.05
N ALA A 442 5.70 -1.59 12.72
CA ALA A 442 6.42 -2.61 11.98
C ALA A 442 7.95 -2.48 12.10
N LEU A 443 8.48 -1.26 12.11
CA LEU A 443 9.90 -1.01 12.40
C LEU A 443 10.28 -1.53 13.80
N LEU A 444 9.43 -1.30 14.80
CA LEU A 444 9.64 -1.80 16.15
C LEU A 444 9.57 -3.33 16.22
N GLN A 445 8.71 -4.00 15.44
CA GLN A 445 8.72 -5.47 15.34
C GLN A 445 10.02 -6.04 14.76
N GLN A 446 10.84 -5.24 14.08
CA GLN A 446 12.17 -5.62 13.60
C GLN A 446 13.32 -5.10 14.48
N GLY A 447 13.03 -4.48 15.63
CA GLY A 447 14.03 -3.85 16.48
C GLY A 447 14.67 -2.60 15.87
N ARG A 448 14.09 -2.01 14.81
CA ARG A 448 14.59 -0.82 14.11
C ARG A 448 14.18 0.47 14.85
N VAL A 449 14.52 0.56 16.14
CA VAL A 449 14.08 1.63 17.05
C VAL A 449 14.51 3.02 16.58
N GLU A 450 15.74 3.16 16.08
CA GLU A 450 16.26 4.45 15.59
C GLU A 450 15.50 4.98 14.37
N GLU A 451 14.92 4.10 13.56
CA GLU A 451 14.10 4.48 12.40
C GLU A 451 12.64 4.74 12.78
N ALA A 452 12.15 4.10 13.84
CA ALA A 452 10.80 4.32 14.37
C ALA A 452 10.67 5.64 15.14
N LYS A 453 11.69 6.02 15.91
CA LYS A 453 11.70 7.18 16.81
C LYS A 453 11.37 8.53 16.15
N PRO A 454 11.81 8.83 14.90
CA PRO A 454 11.40 10.04 14.19
C PRO A 454 9.89 10.19 14.01
N PHE A 455 9.14 9.10 13.78
CA PHE A 455 7.68 9.16 13.64
C PHE A 455 6.99 9.53 14.94
N LEU A 456 7.49 9.02 16.09
CA LEU A 456 6.98 9.43 17.40
C LEU A 456 7.24 10.92 17.67
N ARG A 457 8.47 11.39 17.42
CA ARG A 457 8.80 12.82 17.61
C ARG A 457 7.92 13.72 16.73
N MET A 458 7.74 13.35 15.47
CA MET A 458 6.91 14.09 14.53
C MET A 458 5.47 14.26 15.04
N VAL A 459 4.80 13.20 15.50
CA VAL A 459 3.42 13.34 15.98
C VAL A 459 3.33 14.12 17.30
N GLU A 460 4.37 14.08 18.13
CA GLU A 460 4.45 14.89 19.34
C GLU A 460 4.62 16.38 19.02
N GLU A 461 5.53 16.72 18.11
CA GLU A 461 5.74 18.09 17.63
C GLU A 461 4.50 18.64 16.93
N ASP A 462 3.87 17.87 16.05
CA ASP A 462 2.65 18.26 15.35
C ASP A 462 1.49 18.50 16.35
N ALA A 463 1.39 17.70 17.42
CA ALA A 463 0.36 17.88 18.46
C ALA A 463 0.54 19.18 19.27
N GLU A 464 1.79 19.58 19.52
CA GLU A 464 2.08 20.86 20.17
C GLU A 464 1.81 22.04 19.20
N ALA A 465 2.02 21.83 17.89
CA ALA A 465 1.81 22.86 16.88
C ALA A 465 0.33 23.13 16.58
N VAL A 466 -0.53 22.10 16.62
CA VAL A 466 -1.96 22.25 16.27
C VAL A 466 -2.89 21.58 17.27
N LYS A 467 -3.98 22.28 17.62
CA LYS A 467 -5.07 21.71 18.42
C LYS A 467 -5.98 20.86 17.54
N SER A 468 -5.61 19.59 17.36
CA SER A 468 -6.39 18.63 16.56
C SER A 468 -6.65 17.34 17.33
N ARG A 469 -7.93 16.95 17.38
CA ARG A 469 -8.36 15.68 17.99
C ARG A 469 -7.76 14.46 17.27
N VAL A 470 -7.50 14.56 15.96
CA VAL A 470 -6.88 13.49 15.17
C VAL A 470 -5.41 13.33 15.57
N VAL A 471 -4.67 14.44 15.64
CA VAL A 471 -3.24 14.41 16.01
C VAL A 471 -3.06 13.89 17.43
N GLU A 472 -3.86 14.37 18.38
CA GLU A 472 -3.81 13.92 19.78
C GLU A 472 -4.20 12.44 19.94
N ARG A 473 -5.13 11.92 19.14
CA ARG A 473 -5.43 10.48 19.08
C ARG A 473 -4.18 9.68 18.72
N TYR A 474 -3.47 10.07 17.68
CA TYR A 474 -2.30 9.33 17.21
C TYR A 474 -1.08 9.53 18.10
N ARG A 475 -0.90 10.72 18.70
CA ARG A 475 0.12 10.93 19.74
C ARG A 475 -0.04 9.95 20.89
N ALA A 476 -1.25 9.81 21.43
CA ALA A 476 -1.51 8.86 22.51
C ALA A 476 -1.28 7.40 22.09
N ALA A 477 -1.80 7.00 20.92
CA ALA A 477 -1.63 5.64 20.39
C ALA A 477 -0.17 5.29 20.11
N MET A 478 0.58 6.19 19.46
CA MET A 478 1.99 5.96 19.12
C MET A 478 2.90 5.97 20.34
N ARG A 479 2.63 6.83 21.34
CA ARG A 479 3.35 6.75 22.63
C ARG A 479 3.13 5.42 23.32
N ALA A 480 1.88 4.93 23.36
CA ALA A 480 1.56 3.63 23.93
C ALA A 480 2.32 2.51 23.22
N THR A 481 2.25 2.47 21.88
CA THR A 481 2.98 1.50 21.07
C THR A 481 4.49 1.58 21.32
N TYR A 482 5.09 2.77 21.29
CA TYR A 482 6.52 2.91 21.48
C TYR A 482 6.96 2.34 22.84
N ILE A 483 6.32 2.73 23.94
CA ILE A 483 6.64 2.25 25.29
C ILE A 483 6.57 0.71 25.38
N ILE A 484 5.49 0.12 24.85
CA ILE A 484 5.27 -1.32 24.95
C ILE A 484 6.26 -2.10 24.09
N GLU A 485 6.46 -1.68 22.83
CA GLU A 485 7.27 -2.45 21.88
C GLU A 485 8.78 -2.28 22.08
N THR A 486 9.25 -1.17 22.66
CA THR A 486 10.68 -1.00 23.01
C THR A 486 11.00 -1.46 24.43
N GLU A 487 9.99 -1.69 25.25
CA GLU A 487 10.12 -1.85 26.70
C GLU A 487 10.91 -0.72 27.39
N GLU A 488 10.95 0.48 26.79
CA GLU A 488 11.50 1.68 27.40
C GLU A 488 10.50 2.25 28.41
N TRP A 489 10.61 1.82 29.66
CA TRP A 489 9.66 2.16 30.72
C TRP A 489 9.85 3.58 31.26
N TYR A 490 8.87 4.46 30.99
CA TYR A 490 8.78 5.78 31.60
C TYR A 490 7.34 6.16 31.94
N VAL A 491 7.18 7.02 32.95
CA VAL A 491 5.88 7.53 33.43
C VAL A 491 5.61 8.98 33.05
N THR A 492 6.53 9.60 32.29
CA THR A 492 6.38 10.98 31.83
C THR A 492 5.12 11.13 30.98
N GLY A 493 4.45 12.27 31.14
CA GLY A 493 3.19 12.55 30.45
C GLY A 493 1.94 12.00 31.15
N PHE A 494 2.04 11.38 32.33
CA PHE A 494 0.87 10.97 33.11
C PHE A 494 -0.14 12.12 33.30
N ASP A 495 0.31 13.30 33.73
CA ASP A 495 -0.55 14.45 34.01
C ASP A 495 -1.03 15.21 32.74
N ARG A 496 -0.75 14.71 31.53
CA ARG A 496 -1.28 15.31 30.29
C ARG A 496 -2.81 15.25 30.27
N ASP A 497 -3.43 16.33 29.81
CA ASP A 497 -4.87 16.37 29.56
C ASP A 497 -5.23 15.46 28.37
N ARG A 498 -6.11 14.49 28.62
CA ARG A 498 -6.62 13.53 27.62
C ARG A 498 -8.12 13.67 27.41
N SER A 499 -8.75 14.72 27.94
CA SER A 499 -10.21 14.90 27.93
C SER A 499 -10.81 14.96 26.52
N THR A 500 -10.05 15.39 25.53
CA THR A 500 -10.47 15.48 24.12
C THR A 500 -10.03 14.27 23.28
N VAL A 501 -9.17 13.40 23.82
CA VAL A 501 -8.63 12.23 23.14
C VAL A 501 -9.68 11.12 23.09
N PRO A 502 -9.88 10.43 21.96
CA PRO A 502 -10.74 9.24 21.93
C PRO A 502 -10.34 8.22 23.00
N ALA A 503 -11.33 7.72 23.75
CA ALA A 503 -11.10 6.87 24.92
C ALA A 503 -10.18 5.66 24.64
N SER A 504 -10.29 5.02 23.47
CA SER A 504 -9.42 3.90 23.10
C SER A 504 -7.93 4.28 23.09
N ALA A 505 -7.57 5.42 22.51
CA ALA A 505 -6.20 5.91 22.46
C ALA A 505 -5.73 6.45 23.82
N ALA A 506 -6.59 7.21 24.51
CA ALA A 506 -6.28 7.75 25.84
C ALA A 506 -5.98 6.63 26.85
N MET A 507 -6.83 5.60 26.88
CA MET A 507 -6.66 4.47 27.80
C MET A 507 -5.48 3.57 27.40
N SER A 508 -5.10 3.52 26.12
CA SER A 508 -3.88 2.83 25.67
C SER A 508 -2.62 3.49 26.20
N GLU A 509 -2.54 4.82 26.12
CA GLU A 509 -1.39 5.57 26.65
C GLU A 509 -1.33 5.47 28.18
N LEU A 510 -2.47 5.61 28.86
CA LEU A 510 -2.55 5.42 30.32
C LEU A 510 -2.18 3.99 30.72
N PHE A 511 -2.58 2.98 29.94
CA PHE A 511 -2.17 1.60 30.17
C PHE A 511 -0.65 1.46 30.08
N ALA A 512 -0.03 1.97 29.02
CA ALA A 512 1.42 1.90 28.85
C ALA A 512 2.17 2.62 29.99
N ILE A 513 1.69 3.78 30.44
CA ILE A 513 2.23 4.49 31.61
C ILE A 513 2.04 3.66 32.89
N GLY A 514 0.89 3.01 33.07
CA GLY A 514 0.63 2.11 34.21
C GLY A 514 1.55 0.90 34.21
N LEU A 515 1.78 0.27 33.05
CA LEU A 515 2.72 -0.83 32.91
C LEU A 515 4.16 -0.36 33.23
N SER A 516 4.58 0.79 32.69
CA SER A 516 5.86 1.42 33.04
C SER A 516 5.98 1.65 34.55
N ALA A 517 4.92 2.11 35.21
CA ALA A 517 4.92 2.37 36.64
C ALA A 517 5.14 1.08 37.46
N PHE A 518 4.51 -0.04 37.06
CA PHE A 518 4.80 -1.34 37.68
C PHE A 518 6.23 -1.82 37.42
N LYS A 519 6.73 -1.69 36.19
CA LYS A 519 8.09 -2.13 35.80
C LYS A 519 9.19 -1.29 36.47
N THR A 520 8.91 -0.02 36.78
CA THR A 520 9.87 0.92 37.42
C THR A 520 9.68 1.08 38.93
N GLY A 521 8.69 0.39 39.53
CA GLY A 521 8.39 0.49 40.96
C GLY A 521 7.73 1.80 41.40
N ASN A 522 7.17 2.59 40.47
CA ASN A 522 6.45 3.82 40.78
C ASN A 522 5.01 3.54 41.23
N GLY A 523 4.85 3.10 42.48
CA GLY A 523 3.55 2.73 43.06
C GLY A 523 2.52 3.86 43.05
N GLU A 524 2.93 5.12 43.27
CA GLU A 524 2.03 6.27 43.26
C GLU A 524 1.36 6.45 41.88
N VAL A 525 2.15 6.43 40.81
CA VAL A 525 1.61 6.54 39.44
C VAL A 525 0.76 5.31 39.11
N ALA A 526 1.18 4.11 39.49
CA ALA A 526 0.41 2.89 39.25
C ALA A 526 -0.99 2.96 39.88
N ASP A 527 -1.09 3.40 41.14
CA ASP A 527 -2.36 3.54 41.84
C ASP A 527 -3.24 4.64 41.24
N ARG A 528 -2.65 5.77 40.81
CA ARG A 528 -3.37 6.86 40.12
C ARG A 528 -3.91 6.41 38.75
N VAL A 529 -3.14 5.63 37.98
CA VAL A 529 -3.60 5.04 36.71
C VAL A 529 -4.78 4.10 36.96
N LEU A 530 -4.67 3.17 37.93
CA LEU A 530 -5.76 2.26 38.28
C LEU A 530 -7.03 3.01 38.71
N ALA A 531 -6.89 4.14 39.42
CA ALA A 531 -8.02 4.99 39.78
C ALA A 531 -8.69 5.61 38.55
N GLN A 532 -7.93 6.08 37.55
CA GLN A 532 -8.49 6.62 36.30
C GLN A 532 -9.24 5.55 35.50
N PHE A 533 -8.71 4.33 35.40
CA PHE A 533 -9.43 3.21 34.77
C PHE A 533 -10.77 2.92 35.48
N ARG A 534 -10.81 2.95 36.81
CA ARG A 534 -12.06 2.76 37.58
C ARG A 534 -13.08 3.87 37.36
N GLN A 535 -12.63 5.13 37.28
CA GLN A 535 -13.50 6.27 36.98
C GLN A 535 -14.08 6.17 35.57
N SER A 536 -13.26 5.75 34.61
CA SER A 536 -13.65 5.54 33.22
C SER A 536 -14.80 4.53 33.09
N ASP A 537 -14.73 3.40 33.80
CA ASP A 537 -15.79 2.38 33.83
C ASP A 537 -17.14 2.89 34.40
N GLN A 538 -17.09 3.84 35.33
CA GLN A 538 -18.28 4.38 35.98
C GLN A 538 -18.99 5.45 35.13
N ALA A 539 -18.29 6.04 34.16
CA ALA A 539 -18.91 6.94 33.21
C ALA A 539 -19.89 6.16 32.32
N LYS A 540 -21.17 6.56 32.31
CA LYS A 540 -22.28 5.93 31.55
C LYS A 540 -22.10 5.85 30.02
N ASN A 541 -20.92 6.17 29.50
CA ASN A 541 -20.55 5.97 28.10
C ASN A 541 -20.13 4.51 27.89
N ALA A 542 -21.13 3.64 27.76
CA ALA A 542 -21.01 2.20 27.48
C ALA A 542 -20.34 1.84 26.12
N THR A 543 -19.62 2.78 25.51
CA THR A 543 -18.74 2.59 24.34
C THR A 543 -17.28 2.31 24.73
N GLN A 544 -16.94 2.31 26.02
CA GLN A 544 -15.64 1.87 26.52
C GLN A 544 -15.54 0.35 26.47
N GLY A 545 -15.23 -0.16 25.27
CA GLY A 545 -15.33 -1.55 24.90
C GLY A 545 -14.50 -2.52 25.74
N ARG A 546 -14.79 -3.81 25.54
CA ARG A 546 -14.07 -4.95 26.14
C ARG A 546 -12.53 -4.80 26.20
N PRO A 547 -11.84 -4.17 25.23
CA PRO A 547 -10.38 -3.94 25.31
C PRO A 547 -9.92 -3.04 26.47
N VAL A 548 -10.69 -1.99 26.84
CA VAL A 548 -10.33 -1.13 27.99
C VAL A 548 -10.46 -1.91 29.30
N LYS A 549 -11.48 -2.77 29.40
CA LYS A 549 -11.65 -3.68 30.53
C LYS A 549 -10.49 -4.69 30.62
N VAL A 550 -10.02 -5.19 29.49
CA VAL A 550 -8.84 -6.07 29.44
C VAL A 550 -7.60 -5.36 29.98
N MET A 551 -7.28 -4.17 29.48
CA MET A 551 -6.14 -3.37 29.95
C MET A 551 -6.23 -3.05 31.46
N LYS A 552 -7.42 -2.70 31.96
CA LYS A 552 -7.63 -2.51 33.40
C LYS A 552 -7.32 -3.78 34.21
N ASN A 553 -7.85 -4.92 33.78
CA ASN A 553 -7.67 -6.17 34.49
C ASN A 553 -6.20 -6.63 34.47
N GLN A 554 -5.49 -6.40 33.36
CA GLN A 554 -4.05 -6.61 33.27
C GLN A 554 -3.31 -5.80 34.34
N LEU A 555 -3.56 -4.49 34.45
CA LEU A 555 -2.95 -3.66 35.50
C LEU A 555 -3.36 -4.09 36.93
N ALA A 556 -4.61 -4.51 37.13
CA ALA A 556 -5.07 -5.02 38.41
C ALA A 556 -4.35 -6.33 38.80
N ALA A 557 -4.08 -7.22 37.84
CA ALA A 557 -3.28 -8.41 38.08
C ALA A 557 -1.83 -8.07 38.44
N LEU A 558 -1.23 -7.07 37.78
CA LEU A 558 0.11 -6.58 38.15
C LEU A 558 0.15 -6.04 39.60
N LYS A 559 -0.91 -5.36 40.05
CA LYS A 559 -1.02 -4.94 41.45
C LYS A 559 -1.04 -6.14 42.41
N LEU A 560 -1.73 -7.23 42.07
CA LEU A 560 -1.76 -8.45 42.88
C LEU A 560 -0.37 -9.08 43.00
N PHE A 561 0.47 -9.05 41.95
CA PHE A 561 1.85 -9.53 42.05
C PHE A 561 2.70 -8.68 42.98
N VAL A 562 2.56 -7.34 42.95
CA VAL A 562 3.21 -6.44 43.90
C VAL A 562 2.75 -6.68 45.34
N GLU A 563 1.51 -7.12 45.53
CA GLU A 563 0.94 -7.49 46.84
C GLU A 563 1.24 -8.94 47.26
N GLU A 564 2.12 -9.65 46.53
CA GLU A 564 2.47 -11.06 46.78
C GLU A 564 1.29 -12.05 46.64
N ARG A 565 0.18 -11.61 46.03
CA ARG A 565 -1.04 -12.41 45.77
C ARG A 565 -0.96 -13.11 44.41
N VAL A 566 0.12 -13.88 44.21
CA VAL A 566 0.51 -14.45 42.91
C VAL A 566 -0.58 -15.32 42.28
N ALA A 567 -1.19 -16.23 43.04
CA ALA A 567 -2.21 -17.14 42.50
C ALA A 567 -3.46 -16.39 41.99
N GLU A 568 -3.86 -15.33 42.68
CA GLU A 568 -4.98 -14.48 42.28
C GLU A 568 -4.64 -13.67 41.02
N GLY A 569 -3.41 -13.12 40.94
CA GLY A 569 -2.94 -12.40 39.76
C GLY A 569 -2.91 -13.27 38.50
N VAL A 570 -2.38 -14.49 38.59
CA VAL A 570 -2.37 -15.45 37.47
C VAL A 570 -3.80 -15.84 37.06
N THR A 571 -4.68 -16.08 38.04
CA THR A 571 -6.09 -16.40 37.76
C THR A 571 -6.78 -15.25 37.01
N LEU A 572 -6.59 -14.01 37.46
CA LEU A 572 -7.16 -12.83 36.81
C LEU A 572 -6.64 -12.64 35.38
N LEU A 573 -5.35 -12.88 35.12
CA LEU A 573 -4.80 -12.81 33.76
C LEU A 573 -5.39 -13.89 32.85
N ARG A 574 -5.57 -15.13 33.33
CA ARG A 574 -6.22 -16.21 32.54
C ARG A 574 -7.66 -15.86 32.18
N GLU A 575 -8.44 -15.38 33.15
CA GLU A 575 -9.80 -14.91 32.91
C GLU A 575 -9.83 -13.74 31.90
N THR A 576 -8.85 -12.85 32.00
CA THR A 576 -8.73 -11.70 31.11
C THR A 576 -8.34 -12.11 29.69
N ALA A 577 -7.46 -13.11 29.53
CA ALA A 577 -7.11 -13.69 28.24
C ALA A 577 -8.34 -14.32 27.56
N ALA A 578 -9.16 -15.07 28.32
CA ALA A 578 -10.40 -15.63 27.79
C ALA A 578 -11.41 -14.54 27.35
N VAL A 579 -11.44 -13.39 28.02
CA VAL A 579 -12.24 -12.24 27.58
C VAL A 579 -11.71 -11.66 26.27
N GLU A 580 -10.40 -11.57 26.11
CA GLU A 580 -9.74 -11.10 24.89
C GLU A 580 -9.96 -12.06 23.71
N ASP A 581 -9.85 -13.37 23.92
CA ASP A 581 -10.10 -14.40 22.90
C ASP A 581 -11.52 -14.31 22.31
N ALA A 582 -12.50 -14.00 23.16
CA ALA A 582 -13.89 -13.82 22.75
C ALA A 582 -14.17 -12.48 22.04
N MET A 583 -13.15 -11.64 21.84
CA MET A 583 -13.29 -10.39 21.09
C MET A 583 -13.05 -10.61 19.60
N PRO A 584 -13.82 -9.92 18.74
CA PRO A 584 -13.52 -9.86 17.32
C PRO A 584 -12.09 -9.38 17.07
N PHE A 585 -11.46 -9.91 16.03
CA PHE A 585 -10.17 -9.42 15.57
C PHE A 585 -10.28 -7.94 15.12
N THR A 586 -9.23 -7.16 15.38
CA THR A 586 -9.10 -5.78 14.92
C THR A 586 -7.83 -5.69 14.08
N ALA A 587 -7.95 -5.29 12.82
CA ALA A 587 -6.80 -5.13 11.93
C ALA A 587 -5.91 -3.96 12.35
N GLY A 588 -4.60 -4.12 12.15
CA GLY A 588 -3.59 -3.14 12.48
C GLY A 588 -2.76 -3.47 13.73
N PRO A 589 -1.99 -2.48 14.24
CA PRO A 589 -1.25 -2.62 15.49
C PRO A 589 -2.17 -3.12 16.62
N VAL A 590 -1.62 -3.98 17.46
CA VAL A 590 -2.36 -4.75 18.45
C VAL A 590 -3.23 -3.87 19.37
N PHE A 591 -4.47 -4.30 19.58
CA PHE A 591 -5.40 -3.68 20.51
C PHE A 591 -6.22 -4.76 21.24
N PRO A 592 -6.12 -4.90 22.58
CA PRO A 592 -5.36 -4.06 23.54
C PRO A 592 -3.85 -4.01 23.25
N VAL A 593 -3.20 -2.91 23.65
CA VAL A 593 -1.81 -2.61 23.23
C VAL A 593 -0.76 -3.59 23.77
N LYS A 594 -1.11 -4.37 24.80
CA LYS A 594 -0.36 -5.54 25.26
C LYS A 594 -1.29 -6.75 25.20
N PRO A 595 -1.04 -7.73 24.32
CA PRO A 595 -1.84 -8.96 24.29
C PRO A 595 -1.79 -9.67 25.65
N THR A 596 -2.94 -10.13 26.15
CA THR A 596 -2.99 -10.73 27.51
C THR A 596 -2.23 -12.04 27.59
N HIS A 597 -2.27 -12.86 26.54
CA HIS A 597 -1.49 -14.08 26.44
C HIS A 597 0.03 -13.81 26.47
N GLU A 598 0.49 -12.71 25.85
CA GLU A 598 1.90 -12.29 25.92
C GLU A 598 2.28 -11.88 27.36
N LEU A 599 1.48 -11.02 28.00
CA LEU A 599 1.71 -10.60 29.38
C LEU A 599 1.66 -11.78 30.37
N LEU A 600 0.72 -12.71 30.19
CA LEU A 600 0.62 -13.90 31.03
C LEU A 600 1.83 -14.83 30.82
N GLY A 601 2.31 -14.97 29.58
CA GLY A 601 3.54 -15.67 29.24
C GLY A 601 4.74 -15.11 30.00
N GLU A 602 4.95 -13.78 29.96
CA GLU A 602 6.01 -13.09 30.69
C GLU A 602 5.95 -13.33 32.20
N VAL A 603 4.75 -13.24 32.79
CA VAL A 603 4.55 -13.48 34.23
C VAL A 603 4.89 -14.92 34.57
N LEU A 604 4.37 -15.90 33.83
CA LEU A 604 4.63 -17.32 34.09
C LEU A 604 6.11 -17.66 33.91
N LEU A 605 6.78 -17.04 32.94
CA LEU A 605 8.22 -17.17 32.73
C LEU A 605 8.99 -16.67 33.95
N SER A 606 8.66 -15.48 34.46
CA SER A 606 9.30 -14.93 35.67
C SER A 606 9.04 -15.76 36.94
N LEU A 607 7.95 -16.54 36.98
CA LEU A 607 7.63 -17.48 38.05
C LEU A 607 8.29 -18.86 37.87
N GLY A 608 9.01 -19.10 36.76
CA GLY A 608 9.64 -20.39 36.44
C GLY A 608 8.69 -21.45 35.88
N ASN A 609 7.44 -21.09 35.54
CA ASN A 609 6.45 -22.00 34.92
C ASN A 609 6.64 -22.08 33.40
N LEU A 610 7.76 -22.65 32.97
CA LEU A 610 8.23 -22.63 31.57
C LEU A 610 7.22 -23.24 30.58
N ASP A 611 6.64 -24.40 30.91
CA ASP A 611 5.69 -25.08 30.02
C ASP A 611 4.39 -24.28 29.83
N GLU A 612 3.96 -23.56 30.86
CA GLU A 612 2.78 -22.71 30.77
C GLU A 612 3.10 -21.44 29.99
N ALA A 613 4.22 -20.78 30.29
CA ALA A 613 4.67 -19.59 29.59
C ALA A 613 4.75 -19.82 28.07
N ARG A 614 5.38 -20.93 27.65
CA ARG A 614 5.46 -21.33 26.25
C ARG A 614 4.09 -21.48 25.59
N ARG A 615 3.11 -22.05 26.29
CA ARG A 615 1.74 -22.20 25.76
C ARG A 615 1.09 -20.84 25.55
N GLU A 616 1.24 -19.92 26.49
CA GLU A 616 0.65 -18.58 26.42
C GLU A 616 1.26 -17.76 25.28
N PHE A 617 2.59 -17.74 25.11
CA PHE A 617 3.21 -17.09 23.95
C PHE A 617 2.74 -17.69 22.61
N ALA A 618 2.62 -19.02 22.53
CA ALA A 618 2.08 -19.68 21.34
C ALA A 618 0.61 -19.30 21.06
N LEU A 619 -0.20 -19.06 22.09
CA LEU A 619 -1.57 -18.56 21.94
C LEU A 619 -1.59 -17.11 21.47
N ALA A 620 -0.72 -16.25 22.00
CA ALA A 620 -0.58 -14.87 21.54
C ALA A 620 -0.29 -14.80 20.03
N LEU A 621 0.66 -15.61 19.55
CA LEU A 621 1.06 -15.65 18.14
C LEU A 621 -0.04 -16.12 17.18
N LYS A 622 -1.12 -16.77 17.65
CA LYS A 622 -2.28 -17.09 16.79
C LYS A 622 -3.04 -15.84 16.36
N ARG A 623 -3.07 -14.81 17.21
CA ARG A 623 -3.72 -13.52 16.92
C ARG A 623 -2.75 -12.49 16.37
N THR A 624 -1.46 -12.64 16.68
CA THR A 624 -0.41 -11.71 16.28
C THR A 624 0.79 -12.46 15.69
N PRO A 625 0.68 -13.03 14.48
CA PRO A 625 1.77 -13.79 13.87
C PRO A 625 3.08 -12.98 13.79
N ASN A 626 4.19 -13.66 14.06
CA ASN A 626 5.57 -13.12 14.08
C ASN A 626 5.79 -11.87 14.95
N ARG A 627 4.94 -11.62 15.95
CA ARG A 627 5.15 -10.53 16.90
C ARG A 627 6.46 -10.73 17.68
N ALA A 628 7.30 -9.70 17.71
CA ALA A 628 8.67 -9.76 18.21
C ALA A 628 8.75 -10.20 19.69
N LEU A 629 8.03 -9.50 20.58
CA LEU A 629 8.07 -9.78 22.03
C LEU A 629 7.56 -11.19 22.37
N SER A 630 6.51 -11.67 21.69
CA SER A 630 6.02 -13.03 21.86
C SER A 630 6.99 -14.09 21.34
N LEU A 631 7.71 -13.81 20.25
CA LEU A 631 8.76 -14.70 19.74
C LEU A 631 9.99 -14.72 20.65
N GLU A 632 10.39 -13.56 21.20
CA GLU A 632 11.47 -13.45 22.17
C GLU A 632 11.16 -14.26 23.43
N GLY A 633 9.95 -14.15 23.98
CA GLY A 633 9.52 -14.95 25.13
C GLY A 633 9.49 -16.47 24.90
N LEU A 634 9.48 -16.93 23.65
CA LEU A 634 9.55 -18.36 23.32
C LEU A 634 10.98 -18.90 23.25
N GLN A 635 11.98 -18.04 23.04
CA GLN A 635 13.40 -18.40 22.99
C GLN A 635 13.93 -18.62 24.40
#